data_AF-A0A7K5T082-F1
#
_entry.id   AF-A0A7K5T082-F1
#
_cell.length_a   1.000
_cell.length_b   1.000
_cell.length_c   1.000
_cell.angle_alpha   90.00
_cell.angle_beta   90.00
_cell.angle_gamma   90.00
#
_symmetry.space_group_name_H-M   'P 1'
#
loop_
_entity.id
_entity.type
_entity.pdbx_description
1 polymer ?
#
loop_
_entity_poly.entity_id
_entity_poly.type
_entity_poly.pdbx_seq_one_letter_code
_entity_poly.pdbx_strand_id
1 'polypeptide(L)'
;ELGKRAPRWIRDNEVTMCMKCKEPFNALTRRRHHCRACGHVVCWKCSDYKAHLEYDGNKLNKVCKDCYHVIIGCTDSEEKKRKGILEIESAEVSGNSVICSFLQYMEKSKPWQKAWCVIPKQEALVLYMYGAPQDVKALATIPLLGYTVDDTPKSADLPHSFKLTQSKSVHSFAADNEELKQKWLKVIHLAVKGETPECQNE
;
A
#
# COMPACT_ATOMS: atom_id res chain seq x y z
N GLU A 1 -23.19 2.35 -9.24
CA GLU A 1 -23.27 1.15 -10.11
C GLU A 1 -22.09 1.16 -11.08
N LEU A 2 -21.50 -0.01 -11.33
CA LEU A 2 -20.32 -0.16 -12.19
C LEU A 2 -20.71 0.08 -13.65
N GLY A 3 -19.90 0.84 -14.41
CA GLY A 3 -20.17 1.13 -15.83
C GLY A 3 -21.23 2.22 -16.11
N LYS A 4 -22.02 2.63 -15.11
CA LYS A 4 -22.99 3.74 -15.25
C LYS A 4 -22.43 5.13 -15.01
N ARG A 5 -21.27 5.22 -14.35
CA ARG A 5 -20.53 6.47 -14.11
C ARG A 5 -19.03 6.26 -14.28
N ALA A 6 -18.32 7.30 -14.68
CA ALA A 6 -16.86 7.28 -14.73
C ALA A 6 -16.29 7.03 -13.31
N PRO A 7 -15.33 6.11 -13.15
CA PRO A 7 -14.71 5.83 -11.85
C PRO A 7 -13.66 6.89 -11.48
N ARG A 8 -13.22 6.87 -10.21
CA ARG A 8 -11.99 7.56 -9.83
C ARG A 8 -10.80 6.89 -10.54
N TRP A 9 -10.11 7.65 -11.38
CA TRP A 9 -8.93 7.17 -12.09
C TRP A 9 -7.70 7.15 -11.18
N ILE A 10 -7.04 6.01 -11.05
CA ILE A 10 -5.82 5.91 -10.25
C ILE A 10 -4.60 6.22 -11.12
N ARG A 11 -3.75 7.13 -10.65
CA ARG A 11 -2.54 7.55 -11.37
C ARG A 11 -1.50 6.43 -11.38
N ASP A 12 -0.76 6.33 -12.49
CA ASP A 12 0.22 5.25 -12.68
C ASP A 12 1.33 5.21 -11.63
N ASN A 13 1.71 6.38 -11.10
CA ASN A 13 2.75 6.53 -10.09
C ASN A 13 2.27 6.23 -8.66
N GLU A 14 0.96 6.04 -8.44
CA GLU A 14 0.39 5.67 -7.14
C GLU A 14 0.33 4.14 -6.96
N VAL A 15 0.86 3.37 -7.91
CA VAL A 15 0.78 1.89 -7.93
C VAL A 15 2.05 1.25 -8.47
N THR A 16 2.52 0.21 -7.80
CA THR A 16 3.68 -0.58 -8.22
C THR A 16 3.32 -1.96 -8.75
N MET A 17 2.10 -2.43 -8.49
CA MET A 17 1.64 -3.77 -8.87
C MET A 17 0.26 -3.76 -9.54
N CYS A 18 -0.03 -4.83 -10.29
CA CYS A 18 -1.36 -5.05 -10.84
C CYS A 18 -2.38 -5.21 -9.71
N MET A 19 -3.41 -4.38 -9.67
CA MET A 19 -4.47 -4.42 -8.63
C MET A 19 -5.42 -5.62 -8.75
N LYS A 20 -5.09 -6.61 -9.58
CA LYS A 20 -5.84 -7.86 -9.74
C LYS A 20 -4.98 -9.07 -9.38
N CYS A 21 -3.89 -9.27 -10.12
CA CYS A 21 -2.99 -10.40 -9.86
C CYS A 21 -1.88 -10.11 -8.85
N LYS A 22 -1.75 -8.87 -8.34
CA LYS A 22 -0.76 -8.45 -7.32
C LYS A 22 0.71 -8.54 -7.77
N GLU A 23 0.93 -8.86 -9.04
CA GLU A 23 2.25 -8.96 -9.66
C GLU A 23 2.83 -7.56 -9.94
N PRO A 24 4.11 -7.31 -9.62
CA PRO A 24 4.77 -6.02 -9.86
C PRO A 24 4.81 -5.66 -11.34
N PHE A 25 4.55 -4.39 -11.66
CA PHE A 25 4.73 -3.86 -13.01
C PHE A 25 6.21 -3.76 -13.39
N ASN A 26 6.50 -3.86 -14.68
CA ASN A 26 7.84 -3.63 -15.22
C ASN A 26 7.76 -3.02 -16.63
N ALA A 27 8.87 -2.48 -17.13
CA ALA A 27 8.88 -1.73 -18.39
C ALA A 27 8.62 -2.59 -19.65
N LEU A 28 8.96 -3.87 -19.60
CA LEU A 28 9.04 -4.73 -20.78
C LEU A 28 7.82 -5.64 -20.95
N THR A 29 7.52 -6.45 -19.94
CA THR A 29 6.56 -7.56 -20.04
C THR A 29 5.26 -7.31 -19.30
N ARG A 30 5.25 -6.44 -18.28
CA ARG A 30 4.06 -6.13 -17.49
C ARG A 30 3.84 -4.62 -17.37
N ARG A 31 3.37 -4.03 -18.47
CA ARG A 31 3.00 -2.60 -18.52
C ARG A 31 1.67 -2.32 -17.83
N ARG A 32 1.48 -1.05 -17.47
CA ARG A 32 0.27 -0.53 -16.82
C ARG A 32 -0.83 -0.32 -17.86
N HIS A 33 -2.05 -0.69 -17.48
CA HIS A 33 -3.28 -0.39 -18.19
C HIS A 33 -4.35 -0.04 -17.17
N HIS A 34 -5.40 0.63 -17.58
CA HIS A 34 -6.50 0.96 -16.68
C HIS A 34 -7.79 0.28 -17.09
N CYS A 35 -8.49 -0.26 -16.11
CA CYS A 35 -9.88 -0.65 -16.27
C CYS A 35 -10.75 0.60 -16.35
N ARG A 36 -11.46 0.80 -17.46
CA ARG A 36 -12.34 1.97 -17.63
C ARG A 36 -13.56 1.94 -16.70
N ALA A 37 -13.98 0.76 -16.25
CA ALA A 37 -15.13 0.63 -15.36
C ALA A 37 -14.81 0.97 -13.89
N CYS A 38 -13.64 0.58 -13.37
CA CYS A 38 -13.28 0.78 -11.95
C CYS A 38 -12.07 1.70 -11.71
N GLY A 39 -11.36 2.13 -12.76
CA GLY A 39 -10.22 3.05 -12.66
C GLY A 39 -8.91 2.43 -12.14
N HIS A 40 -8.93 1.15 -11.77
CA HIS A 40 -7.74 0.43 -11.26
C HIS A 40 -6.67 0.25 -12.33
N VAL A 41 -5.42 0.26 -11.88
CA VAL A 41 -4.25 -0.05 -12.71
C VAL A 41 -4.00 -1.56 -12.71
N VAL A 42 -3.97 -2.15 -13.89
CA VAL A 42 -3.99 -3.59 -14.15
C VAL A 42 -3.02 -3.93 -15.29
N CYS A 43 -2.55 -5.17 -15.34
CA CYS A 43 -1.74 -5.64 -16.47
C CYS A 43 -2.62 -6.09 -17.65
N TRP A 44 -2.01 -6.31 -18.82
CA TRP A 44 -2.71 -6.79 -20.02
C TRP A 44 -3.53 -8.04 -19.73
N LYS A 45 -2.91 -9.07 -19.14
CA LYS A 45 -3.55 -10.36 -18.83
C LYS A 45 -4.80 -10.22 -17.95
N CYS A 46 -4.82 -9.24 -17.04
CA CYS A 46 -5.98 -9.00 -16.17
C CYS A 46 -7.05 -8.09 -16.79
N SER A 47 -6.78 -7.52 -17.97
CA SER A 47 -7.63 -6.55 -18.66
C SER A 47 -7.82 -6.84 -20.14
N ASP A 48 -7.73 -8.11 -20.52
CA ASP A 48 -7.93 -8.57 -21.90
C ASP A 48 -9.42 -8.68 -22.27
N TYR A 49 -10.26 -7.92 -21.58
CA TYR A 49 -11.72 -7.93 -21.71
C TYR A 49 -12.21 -6.55 -22.12
N LYS A 50 -13.38 -6.52 -22.76
CA LYS A 50 -14.08 -5.28 -23.10
C LYS A 50 -15.56 -5.38 -22.77
N ALA A 51 -16.13 -4.31 -22.24
CA ALA A 51 -17.56 -4.20 -21.94
C ALA A 51 -18.11 -2.85 -22.41
N HIS A 52 -19.41 -2.80 -22.70
CA HIS A 52 -20.10 -1.55 -22.98
C HIS A 52 -20.27 -0.77 -21.67
N LEU A 53 -19.88 0.52 -21.67
CA LEU A 53 -20.00 1.40 -20.50
C LEU A 53 -20.99 2.51 -20.80
N GLU A 54 -22.08 2.54 -20.04
CA GLU A 54 -23.18 3.49 -20.23
C GLU A 54 -22.72 4.95 -20.12
N TYR A 55 -21.81 5.25 -19.19
CA TYR A 55 -21.31 6.62 -19.02
C TYR A 55 -20.52 7.17 -20.21
N ASP A 56 -20.01 6.29 -21.08
CA ASP A 56 -19.24 6.65 -22.29
C ASP A 56 -20.07 6.33 -23.55
N GLY A 57 -21.38 6.56 -23.48
CA GLY A 57 -22.30 6.36 -24.60
C GLY A 57 -22.36 4.91 -25.07
N ASN A 58 -22.28 3.96 -24.14
CA ASN A 58 -22.25 2.52 -24.42
C ASN A 58 -21.11 2.10 -25.38
N LYS A 59 -19.97 2.80 -25.38
CA LYS A 59 -18.80 2.35 -26.15
C LYS A 59 -18.15 1.12 -25.52
N LEU A 60 -17.62 0.26 -26.37
CA LEU A 60 -16.88 -0.94 -25.98
C LEU A 60 -15.49 -0.56 -25.43
N ASN A 61 -15.32 -0.66 -24.12
CA ASN A 61 -14.16 -0.15 -23.39
C ASN A 61 -13.37 -1.27 -22.69
N LYS A 62 -12.05 -1.09 -22.55
CA LYS A 62 -11.18 -2.04 -21.82
C LYS A 62 -11.58 -2.10 -20.34
N VAL A 63 -11.84 -3.31 -19.85
CA VAL A 63 -12.18 -3.57 -18.45
C VAL A 63 -11.34 -4.72 -17.89
N CYS A 64 -11.19 -4.78 -16.56
CA CYS A 64 -10.60 -5.95 -15.92
C CYS A 64 -11.59 -7.13 -15.91
N LYS A 65 -11.06 -8.34 -15.69
CA LYS A 65 -11.86 -9.58 -15.61
C LYS A 65 -13.07 -9.42 -14.67
N ASP A 66 -12.86 -8.95 -13.45
CA ASP A 66 -13.93 -8.80 -12.45
C ASP A 66 -15.04 -7.85 -12.92
N CYS A 67 -14.65 -6.71 -13.53
CA CYS A 67 -15.63 -5.75 -14.04
C CYS A 67 -16.40 -6.31 -15.24
N TYR A 68 -15.74 -7.08 -16.10
CA TYR A 68 -16.39 -7.73 -17.21
C TYR A 68 -17.48 -8.70 -16.73
N HIS A 69 -17.14 -9.57 -15.77
CA HIS A 69 -18.07 -10.53 -15.16
C HIS A 69 -19.29 -9.85 -14.53
N VAL A 70 -19.07 -8.77 -13.77
CA VAL A 70 -20.16 -7.99 -13.15
C VAL A 70 -21.06 -7.33 -14.19
N ILE A 71 -20.49 -6.72 -15.23
CA ILE A 71 -21.27 -5.97 -16.24
C ILE A 71 -22.08 -6.92 -17.15
N ILE A 72 -21.52 -8.08 -17.50
CA ILE A 72 -22.19 -9.06 -18.36
C ILE A 72 -23.18 -9.96 -17.59
N GLY A 73 -23.18 -9.89 -16.25
CA GLY A 73 -24.06 -10.71 -15.41
C GLY A 73 -23.56 -12.15 -15.23
N CYS A 74 -22.31 -12.44 -15.60
CA CYS A 74 -21.66 -13.72 -15.32
C CYS A 74 -20.97 -13.64 -13.96
N THR A 75 -21.74 -13.68 -12.87
CA THR A 75 -21.17 -13.75 -11.53
C THR A 75 -20.74 -15.19 -11.25
N ASP A 76 -19.47 -15.51 -11.45
CA ASP A 76 -18.89 -16.62 -10.70
C ASP A 76 -18.99 -16.23 -9.22
N SER A 77 -19.74 -17.02 -8.45
CA SER A 77 -19.77 -16.94 -7.00
C SER A 77 -18.44 -17.44 -6.44
N GLU A 78 -17.35 -16.72 -6.74
CA GLU A 78 -16.09 -16.92 -6.04
C GLU A 78 -16.30 -16.45 -4.60
N GLU A 79 -16.44 -17.42 -3.69
CA GLU A 79 -16.41 -17.18 -2.25
C GLU A 79 -15.26 -16.21 -1.94
N LYS A 80 -15.57 -15.10 -1.28
CA LYS A 80 -14.58 -14.13 -0.82
C LYS A 80 -13.58 -14.86 0.07
N LYS A 81 -12.47 -15.35 -0.50
CA LYS A 81 -11.35 -15.90 0.27
C LYS A 81 -10.97 -14.84 1.31
N ARG A 82 -10.89 -15.25 2.58
CA ARG A 82 -10.45 -14.37 3.66
C ARG A 82 -9.11 -13.75 3.25
N LYS A 83 -9.06 -12.42 3.12
CA LYS A 83 -7.84 -11.69 2.79
C LYS A 83 -6.79 -12.01 3.85
N GLY A 84 -5.60 -12.45 3.45
CA GLY A 84 -4.48 -12.62 4.38
C GLY A 84 -4.00 -11.28 4.92
N ILE A 85 -3.26 -11.26 6.04
CA ILE A 85 -2.73 -10.03 6.67
C ILE A 85 -1.94 -9.13 5.70
N LEU A 86 -1.25 -9.72 4.70
CA LEU A 86 -0.51 -8.97 3.68
C LEU A 86 -1.38 -8.46 2.53
N GLU A 87 -2.63 -8.91 2.43
CA GLU A 87 -3.55 -8.54 1.35
C GLU A 87 -4.43 -7.32 1.71
N ILE A 88 -4.07 -6.63 2.79
CA ILE A 88 -4.71 -5.38 3.20
C ILE A 88 -4.32 -4.27 2.23
N GLU A 89 -5.31 -3.56 1.70
CA GLU A 89 -5.10 -2.52 0.68
C GLU A 89 -4.56 -1.23 1.32
N SER A 90 -3.51 -0.66 0.73
CA SER A 90 -2.84 0.55 1.26
C SER A 90 -3.81 1.73 1.44
N ALA A 91 -4.73 1.92 0.50
CA ALA A 91 -5.73 2.98 0.55
C ALA A 91 -6.74 2.80 1.71
N GLU A 92 -7.08 1.54 2.04
CA GLU A 92 -7.99 1.20 3.14
C GLU A 92 -7.37 1.57 4.50
N VAL A 93 -6.11 1.15 4.72
CA VAL A 93 -5.42 1.45 5.98
C VAL A 93 -4.97 2.90 6.11
N SER A 94 -4.58 3.53 5.01
CA SER A 94 -4.12 4.93 5.04
C SER A 94 -5.25 5.88 5.46
N GLY A 95 -6.49 5.62 5.01
CA GLY A 95 -7.67 6.41 5.35
C GLY A 95 -8.03 6.42 6.84
N ASN A 96 -7.58 5.43 7.61
CA ASN A 96 -7.77 5.33 9.05
C ASN A 96 -6.47 4.99 9.78
N SER A 97 -5.39 5.70 9.43
CA SER A 97 -4.07 5.52 10.01
C SER A 97 -3.79 6.49 11.14
N VAL A 98 -2.92 6.09 12.07
CA VAL A 98 -2.26 7.00 13.01
C VAL A 98 -1.27 7.88 12.24
N ILE A 99 -0.50 7.24 11.36
CA ILE A 99 0.49 7.88 10.51
C ILE A 99 0.65 7.08 9.22
N CYS A 100 0.76 7.79 8.10
CA CYS A 100 1.18 7.23 6.83
C CYS A 100 1.98 8.26 6.04
N SER A 101 3.08 7.82 5.43
CA SER A 101 3.87 8.62 4.51
C SER A 101 4.84 7.74 3.74
N PHE A 102 5.51 8.32 2.74
CA PHE A 102 6.71 7.70 2.24
C PHE A 102 7.85 7.80 3.25
N LEU A 103 8.69 6.76 3.31
CA LEU A 103 10.00 6.74 3.95
C LEU A 103 10.99 6.06 3.00
N GLN A 104 12.27 6.41 3.10
CA GLN A 104 13.33 5.54 2.60
C GLN A 104 13.45 4.34 3.54
N TYR A 105 13.62 3.14 2.98
CA TYR A 105 13.69 1.90 3.73
C TYR A 105 14.84 1.02 3.24
N MET A 106 15.54 0.41 4.19
CA MET A 106 16.58 -0.59 3.96
C MET A 106 16.44 -1.75 4.94
N GLU A 107 16.50 -2.96 4.39
CA GLU A 107 16.55 -4.21 5.15
C GLU A 107 17.91 -4.88 4.92
N LYS A 108 18.63 -5.26 5.99
CA LYS A 108 19.81 -6.15 5.93
C LYS A 108 20.73 -5.91 4.71
N SER A 109 21.37 -4.75 4.65
CA SER A 109 22.33 -4.35 3.60
C SER A 109 21.80 -4.31 2.16
N LYS A 110 20.48 -4.43 1.94
CA LYS A 110 19.86 -4.18 0.63
C LYS A 110 19.96 -2.69 0.26
N PRO A 111 19.83 -2.34 -1.03
CA PRO A 111 19.72 -0.95 -1.43
C PRO A 111 18.53 -0.25 -0.75
N TRP A 112 18.72 1.03 -0.45
CA TRP A 112 17.63 1.90 -0.02
C TRP A 112 16.57 1.99 -1.11
N GLN A 113 15.31 1.89 -0.70
CA GLN A 113 14.16 2.04 -1.57
C GLN A 113 13.09 2.88 -0.90
N LYS A 114 12.31 3.60 -1.70
CA LYS A 114 11.15 4.33 -1.20
C LYS A 114 10.01 3.35 -0.93
N ALA A 115 9.43 3.41 0.26
CA ALA A 115 8.28 2.61 0.67
C ALA A 115 7.18 3.52 1.23
N TRP A 116 5.92 3.19 0.95
CA TRP A 116 4.77 3.80 1.59
C TRP A 116 4.48 3.05 2.90
N CYS A 117 4.73 3.71 4.01
CA CYS A 117 4.66 3.15 5.36
C CYS A 117 3.34 3.58 6.02
N VAL A 118 2.66 2.66 6.71
CA VAL A 118 1.38 2.91 7.36
C VAL A 118 1.31 2.19 8.72
N ILE A 119 0.90 2.90 9.76
CA ILE A 119 0.46 2.30 11.04
C ILE A 119 -1.05 2.58 11.17
N PRO A 120 -1.92 1.56 11.00
CA PRO A 120 -3.37 1.71 11.15
C PRO A 120 -3.76 2.08 12.58
N LYS A 121 -4.88 2.79 12.79
CA LYS A 121 -5.38 3.08 14.16
C LYS A 121 -5.80 1.82 14.91
N GLN A 122 -6.50 0.90 14.23
CA GLN A 122 -7.01 -0.33 14.84
C GLN A 122 -5.91 -1.37 15.14
N GLU A 123 -4.81 -1.32 14.41
CA GLU A 123 -3.65 -2.20 14.56
C GLU A 123 -2.39 -1.36 14.80
N ALA A 124 -2.43 -0.46 15.78
CA ALA A 124 -1.37 0.52 16.04
C ALA A 124 -0.01 -0.06 16.45
N LEU A 125 0.09 -1.39 16.54
CA LEU A 125 1.32 -2.13 16.87
C LEU A 125 1.98 -2.77 15.63
N VAL A 126 1.41 -2.61 14.43
CA VAL A 126 1.94 -3.20 13.19
C VAL A 126 2.22 -2.10 12.18
N LEU A 127 3.46 -2.07 11.69
CA LEU A 127 3.89 -1.21 10.58
C LEU A 127 3.76 -1.97 9.26
N TYR A 128 2.90 -1.49 8.37
CA TYR A 128 2.74 -2.01 7.01
C TYR A 128 3.59 -1.20 6.03
N MET A 129 4.20 -1.89 5.08
CA MET A 129 5.01 -1.26 4.03
C MET A 129 4.51 -1.68 2.65
N TYR A 130 4.29 -0.70 1.79
CA TYR A 130 3.81 -0.85 0.42
C TYR A 130 4.79 -0.22 -0.56
N GLY A 131 4.70 -0.59 -1.84
CA GLY A 131 5.46 0.09 -2.89
C GLY A 131 4.88 1.47 -3.19
N ALA A 132 3.55 1.61 -3.10
CA ALA A 132 2.84 2.86 -3.34
C ALA A 132 1.49 2.95 -2.59
N PRO A 133 0.87 4.15 -2.53
CA PRO A 133 -0.34 4.40 -1.71
C PRO A 133 -1.61 3.68 -2.18
N GLN A 134 -1.65 3.18 -3.43
CA GLN A 134 -2.81 2.45 -3.97
C GLN A 134 -2.49 0.96 -4.22
N ASP A 135 -1.37 0.46 -3.69
CA ASP A 135 -1.06 -0.98 -3.77
C ASP A 135 -2.06 -1.80 -2.94
N VAL A 136 -2.44 -2.96 -3.49
CA VAL A 136 -3.44 -3.86 -2.90
C VAL A 136 -2.82 -5.02 -2.10
N LYS A 137 -1.50 -4.96 -1.88
CA LYS A 137 -0.75 -5.96 -1.11
C LYS A 137 0.46 -5.29 -0.47
N ALA A 138 0.67 -5.53 0.82
CA ALA A 138 1.86 -5.09 1.53
C ALA A 138 3.08 -5.89 1.04
N LEU A 139 4.21 -5.19 0.90
CA LEU A 139 5.51 -5.79 0.65
C LEU A 139 6.05 -6.50 1.90
N ALA A 140 5.79 -5.92 3.07
CA ALA A 140 6.16 -6.48 4.37
C ALA A 140 5.34 -5.85 5.51
N THR A 141 5.36 -6.53 6.65
CA THR A 141 4.78 -6.08 7.92
C THR A 141 5.81 -6.23 9.03
N ILE A 142 5.89 -5.27 9.94
CA ILE A 142 6.77 -5.31 11.10
C ILE A 142 5.90 -5.23 12.36
N PRO A 143 5.85 -6.28 13.20
CA PRO A 143 5.23 -6.20 14.51
C PRO A 143 6.13 -5.39 15.43
N LEU A 144 5.73 -4.18 15.80
CA LEU A 144 6.59 -3.22 16.48
C LEU A 144 6.84 -3.60 17.95
N LEU A 145 5.96 -4.37 18.58
CA LEU A 145 6.06 -4.73 20.00
C LEU A 145 7.43 -5.34 20.33
N GLY A 146 8.15 -4.71 21.27
CA GLY A 146 9.46 -5.17 21.74
C GLY A 146 10.64 -4.86 20.81
N TYR A 147 10.46 -4.06 19.75
CA TYR A 147 11.59 -3.54 18.98
C TYR A 147 12.30 -2.42 19.75
N THR A 148 13.63 -2.35 19.62
CA THR A 148 14.41 -1.19 20.07
C THR A 148 14.49 -0.15 18.96
N VAL A 149 14.40 1.12 19.35
CA VAL A 149 14.48 2.27 18.44
C VAL A 149 15.81 2.98 18.67
N ASP A 150 16.55 3.20 17.59
CA ASP A 150 17.79 3.97 17.56
C ASP A 150 17.62 5.10 16.54
N ASP A 151 17.61 6.35 17.02
CA ASP A 151 17.40 7.56 16.22
C ASP A 151 18.70 8.31 15.92
N THR A 152 19.85 7.72 16.25
CA THR A 152 21.17 8.31 15.98
C THR A 152 21.45 8.33 14.47
N PRO A 153 21.79 9.50 13.88
CA PRO A 153 22.14 9.57 12.47
C PRO A 153 23.40 8.77 12.17
N LYS A 154 23.35 7.87 11.17
CA LYS A 154 24.50 7.04 10.76
C LYS A 154 25.35 7.65 9.65
N SER A 155 24.79 8.56 8.87
CA SER A 155 25.47 9.25 7.77
C SER A 155 24.94 10.67 7.66
N ALA A 156 25.81 11.61 7.27
CA ALA A 156 25.42 12.96 6.90
C ALA A 156 24.42 12.99 5.72
N ASP A 157 24.41 11.95 4.87
CA ASP A 157 23.53 11.86 3.70
C ASP A 157 22.07 11.52 4.06
N LEU A 158 21.83 10.94 5.24
CA LEU A 158 20.50 10.58 5.73
C LEU A 158 20.32 11.07 7.17
N PRO A 159 20.32 12.40 7.40
CA PRO A 159 20.32 12.97 8.75
C PRO A 159 19.05 12.63 9.52
N HIS A 160 17.94 12.43 8.82
CA HIS A 160 16.63 12.10 9.40
C HIS A 160 16.37 10.59 9.43
N SER A 161 17.42 9.79 9.67
CA SER A 161 17.31 8.33 9.78
C SER A 161 16.97 7.84 11.19
N PHE A 162 16.33 6.68 11.27
CA PHE A 162 16.14 5.90 12.50
C PHE A 162 16.15 4.39 12.18
N LYS A 163 16.35 3.56 13.19
CA LYS A 163 16.54 2.12 13.05
C LYS A 163 15.73 1.35 14.08
N LEU A 164 15.04 0.31 13.62
CA LEU A 164 14.32 -0.64 14.47
C LEU A 164 15.10 -1.95 14.51
N THR A 165 15.40 -2.44 15.73
CA THR A 165 16.12 -3.70 15.92
C THR A 165 15.39 -4.63 16.88
N GLN A 166 15.25 -5.91 16.50
CA GLN A 166 14.76 -6.95 17.40
C GLN A 166 15.44 -8.28 17.05
N SER A 167 16.21 -8.83 18.00
CA SER A 167 17.01 -10.04 17.79
C SER A 167 17.91 -9.95 16.54
N LYS A 168 17.56 -10.63 15.43
CA LYS A 168 18.29 -10.62 14.15
C LYS A 168 17.66 -9.71 13.08
N SER A 169 16.51 -9.09 13.38
CA SER A 169 15.79 -8.19 12.48
C SER A 169 16.30 -6.77 12.64
N VAL A 170 16.72 -6.16 11.54
CA VAL A 170 17.22 -4.78 11.49
C VAL A 170 16.56 -4.08 10.31
N HIS A 171 15.79 -3.04 10.61
CA HIS A 171 15.10 -2.21 9.64
C HIS A 171 15.59 -0.77 9.80
N SER A 172 16.10 -0.17 8.73
CA SER A 172 16.54 1.22 8.73
C SER A 172 15.58 2.05 7.89
N PHE A 173 15.21 3.21 8.42
CA PHE A 173 14.29 4.16 7.79
C PHE A 173 14.92 5.53 7.73
N ALA A 174 14.52 6.35 6.75
CA ALA A 174 14.81 7.77 6.75
C ALA A 174 13.62 8.57 6.23
N ALA A 175 13.32 9.66 6.93
CA ALA A 175 12.27 10.61 6.56
C ALA A 175 12.82 11.73 5.67
N ASP A 176 11.93 12.41 4.94
CA ASP A 176 12.31 13.52 4.06
C ASP A 176 12.73 14.79 4.83
N ASN A 177 12.30 14.93 6.09
CA ASN A 177 12.64 16.03 6.99
C ASN A 177 12.54 15.63 8.47
N GLU A 178 13.02 16.50 9.34
CA GLU A 178 13.07 16.27 10.78
C GLU A 178 11.67 16.19 11.40
N GLU A 179 10.73 17.04 10.97
CA GLU A 179 9.37 17.04 11.49
C GLU A 179 8.67 15.71 11.25
N LEU A 180 8.88 15.12 10.07
CA LEU A 180 8.33 13.81 9.71
C LEU A 180 9.01 12.70 10.50
N LYS A 181 10.34 12.74 10.67
CA LYS A 181 11.07 11.80 11.55
C LYS A 181 10.47 11.81 12.95
N GLN A 182 10.28 12.98 13.54
CA GLN A 182 9.76 13.12 14.90
C GLN A 182 8.32 12.61 15.04
N LYS A 183 7.47 12.83 14.03
CA LYS A 183 6.11 12.24 13.99
C LYS A 183 6.15 10.71 13.98
N TRP A 184 7.02 10.11 13.17
CA TRP A 184 7.20 8.66 13.12
C TRP A 184 7.75 8.10 14.44
N LEU A 185 8.81 8.70 14.98
CA LEU A 185 9.41 8.28 16.25
C LEU A 185 8.39 8.34 17.39
N LYS A 186 7.59 9.41 17.49
CA LYS A 186 6.54 9.52 18.51
C LYS A 186 5.58 8.34 18.48
N VAL A 187 5.09 7.96 17.30
CA VAL A 187 4.14 6.84 17.15
C VAL A 187 4.84 5.50 17.42
N ILE A 188 6.03 5.29 16.86
CA ILE A 188 6.79 4.05 17.02
C ILE A 188 7.16 3.82 18.48
N HIS A 189 7.61 4.85 19.22
CA HIS A 189 7.97 4.72 20.63
C HIS A 189 6.80 4.28 21.52
N LEU A 190 5.57 4.64 21.18
CA LEU A 190 4.37 4.10 21.85
C LEU A 190 4.16 2.64 21.44
N ALA A 191 4.14 2.36 20.14
CA ALA A 191 3.87 1.03 19.61
C ALA A 191 4.86 -0.04 20.09
N VAL A 192 6.15 0.26 20.20
CA VAL A 192 7.15 -0.71 20.70
C VAL A 192 6.92 -1.11 22.15
N LYS A 193 6.23 -0.27 22.94
CA LYS A 193 5.84 -0.54 24.34
C LYS A 193 4.46 -1.19 24.46
N GLY A 194 3.73 -1.35 23.35
CA GLY A 194 2.33 -1.79 23.37
C GLY A 194 1.33 -0.67 23.68
N GLU A 195 1.76 0.59 23.67
CA GLU A 195 0.90 1.75 23.89
C GLU A 195 0.35 2.27 22.55
N THR A 196 -0.83 2.90 22.58
CA THR A 196 -1.42 3.54 21.39
C THR A 196 -1.71 5.02 21.67
N PRO A 197 -1.70 5.89 20.63
CA PRO A 197 -1.97 7.33 20.81
C PRO A 197 -3.37 7.65 21.35
N GLU A 198 -4.32 6.72 21.25
CA GLU A 198 -5.70 6.89 21.72
C GLU A 198 -5.82 6.64 23.24
N CYS A 199 -4.88 5.91 23.86
CA CYS A 199 -4.87 5.64 25.30
C CYS A 199 -4.40 6.81 26.19
N GLN A 200 -4.09 7.99 25.64
CA GLN A 200 -3.58 9.13 26.43
C GLN A 200 -4.66 10.10 26.95
N ASN A 201 -5.95 9.74 26.85
CA ASN A 201 -7.09 10.56 27.28
C ASN A 201 -8.00 9.89 28.34
N GLU A 202 -7.46 9.02 29.18
CA GLU A 202 -8.15 8.52 30.40
C GLU A 202 -7.38 8.89 31.67
#